data_AF-A0A0H4KF15-F1
#
_entry.id   AF-A0A0H4KF15-F1
#
_cell.length_a   1.000
_cell.length_b   1.000
_cell.length_c   1.000
_cell.angle_alpha   90.00
_cell.angle_beta   90.00
_cell.angle_gamma   90.00
#
_symmetry.space_group_name_H-M   'P 1'
#
loop_
_entity.id
_entity.type
_entity.pdbx_description
1 polymer ?
#
loop_
_entity_poly.entity_id
_entity_poly.type
_entity_poly.pdbx_seq_one_letter_code
_entity_poly.pdbx_strand_id
1 'polypeptide(L)' 'MLSNWLYNNKVSFSVVSHQDKKYLVCTGDVVSHKVHFVECLDTGKRIVPTEQPQISTGQDMDTFVRELISSL' A
#
# COMPACT_ATOMS: atom_id res chain seq x y z
N MET A 1 -22.43 1.23 -21.90
CA MET A 1 -20.99 1.55 -21.86
C MET A 1 -20.44 0.97 -20.57
N LEU A 2 -19.60 -0.08 -20.61
CA LEU A 2 -18.91 -0.56 -19.41
C LEU A 2 -17.81 0.44 -19.07
N SER A 3 -17.78 0.92 -17.83
CA SER A 3 -16.75 1.86 -17.36
C SER A 3 -15.39 1.18 -17.34
N ASN A 4 -14.40 1.76 -18.04
CA ASN A 4 -13.03 1.28 -18.04
C ASN A 4 -12.24 1.71 -16.78
N TRP A 5 -12.88 2.35 -15.80
CA TRP A 5 -12.21 2.88 -14.60
C TRP A 5 -11.45 1.80 -13.82
N LEU A 6 -11.94 0.56 -13.82
CA LEU A 6 -11.34 -0.58 -13.12
C LEU A 6 -10.56 -1.52 -14.04
N TYR A 7 -10.59 -1.29 -15.36
CA TYR A 7 -10.13 -2.28 -16.34
C TYR A 7 -8.60 -2.34 -16.49
N ASN A 8 -7.85 -1.61 -15.65
CA ASN A 8 -6.40 -1.52 -15.81
C ASN A 8 -5.61 -2.51 -14.92
N ASN A 9 -6.22 -3.14 -13.91
CA ASN A 9 -5.56 -4.10 -12.99
C ASN A 9 -4.17 -3.65 -12.49
N LYS A 10 -3.92 -2.35 -12.41
CA LYS A 10 -2.59 -1.82 -12.12
C LYS A 10 -2.29 -1.67 -10.63
N VAL A 11 -3.16 -2.21 -9.80
CA VAL A 11 -3.02 -2.19 -8.34
C VAL A 11 -3.05 -3.60 -7.79
N SER A 12 -2.20 -3.83 -6.80
CA SER A 12 -2.09 -5.08 -6.08
C SER A 12 -2.48 -4.86 -4.63
N PHE A 13 -3.13 -5.85 -4.04
CA PHE A 13 -3.51 -5.84 -2.62
C PHE A 13 -2.80 -6.98 -1.92
N SER A 14 -2.15 -6.66 -0.80
CA SER A 14 -1.43 -7.63 0.02
C SER A 14 -1.82 -7.46 1.48
N VAL A 15 -1.97 -8.57 2.19
CA VAL A 15 -2.14 -8.55 3.65
C VAL A 15 -0.78 -8.79 4.30
N VAL A 16 -0.33 -7.85 5.11
CA VAL A 16 0.96 -7.87 5.81
C VAL A 16 0.73 -7.97 7.32
N SER A 17 1.47 -8.85 7.99
CA SER A 17 1.44 -8.98 9.45
C SER A 17 2.55 -8.15 10.10
N HIS A 18 2.21 -7.34 11.10
CA HIS A 18 3.17 -6.55 11.87
C HIS A 18 2.71 -6.35 13.32
N GLN A 19 3.54 -6.70 14.30
CA GLN A 19 3.24 -6.59 15.74
C GLN A 19 1.85 -7.16 16.11
N ASP A 20 1.60 -8.42 15.75
CA ASP A 20 0.35 -9.16 15.98
C ASP A 20 -0.92 -8.60 15.33
N LYS A 21 -0.80 -7.54 14.52
CA LYS A 21 -1.89 -6.97 13.72
C LYS A 21 -1.72 -7.29 12.25
N LYS A 22 -2.82 -7.21 11.50
CA LYS A 22 -2.83 -7.37 10.05
C LYS A 22 -3.16 -6.04 9.37
N TYR A 23 -2.47 -5.79 8.27
CA TYR A 23 -2.63 -4.57 7.49
C TYR A 23 -2.91 -4.91 6.03
N LEU A 24 -3.88 -4.23 5.43
CA LEU A 24 -4.10 -4.26 3.99
C LEU A 24 -3.24 -3.17 3.36
N VAL A 25 -2.37 -3.58 2.45
CA VAL A 25 -1.50 -2.69 1.67
C VAL A 25 -1.99 -2.69 0.24
N CYS A 26 -2.29 -1.51 -0.29
CA CYS A 26 -2.59 -1.32 -1.70
C CYS A 26 -1.36 -0.70 -2.38
N THR A 27 -0.79 -1.40 -3.36
CA THR A 27 0.33 -0.90 -4.17
C THR A 27 -0.09 -0.75 -5.62
N GLY A 28 0.64 0.08 -6.38
CA GLY A 28 0.48 0.19 -7.82
C GLY A 28 1.83 0.29 -8.51
N ASP A 29 1.94 -0.33 -9.69
CA ASP A 29 3.21 -0.49 -10.43
C ASP A 29 3.25 0.32 -11.73
N VAL A 30 2.44 1.37 -11.82
CA VAL A 30 2.32 2.18 -13.05
C VAL A 30 3.40 3.24 -13.07
N VAL A 31 4.42 3.03 -13.92
CA VAL A 31 5.57 3.94 -14.10
C VAL A 31 6.53 3.96 -12.90
N SER A 32 6.03 3.86 -11.68
CA SER A 32 6.83 3.60 -10.48
C SER A 32 6.04 2.80 -9.45
N HIS A 33 6.75 2.01 -8.65
CA HIS A 33 6.17 1.30 -7.51
C HIS A 33 5.73 2.32 -6.46
N LYS A 34 4.44 2.29 -6.11
CA LYS A 34 3.82 3.23 -5.16
C LYS A 34 2.94 2.49 -4.16
N VAL A 35 2.85 2.99 -2.94
CA VAL A 35 1.86 2.57 -1.95
C VAL A 35 0.66 3.51 -2.00
N HIS A 36 -0.51 3.07 -2.41
CA HIS A 36 -1.71 3.91 -2.43
C HIS A 36 -2.28 4.16 -1.03
N PHE A 37 -2.29 3.13 -0.17
CA PHE A 37 -2.65 3.26 1.23
C PHE A 37 -2.21 2.02 2.03
N VAL A 38 -2.16 2.19 3.35
CA VAL A 38 -2.07 1.10 4.33
C VAL A 38 -3.24 1.22 5.30
N GLU A 39 -3.92 0.11 5.58
CA GLU A 39 -5.07 0.06 6.49
C GLU A 39 -4.91 -1.04 7.53
N CYS A 40 -5.11 -0.71 8.81
CA CYS A 40 -5.20 -1.70 9.88
C CYS A 40 -6.55 -2.43 9.81
N LEU A 41 -6.51 -3.75 9.59
CA LEU A 41 -7.72 -4.55 9.40
C LEU A 41 -8.59 -4.67 10.66
N ASP A 42 -8.00 -4.54 11.84
CA ASP A 42 -8.74 -4.67 13.10
C ASP A 42 -9.53 -3.39 13.43
N THR A 43 -9.04 -2.23 13.01
CA THR A 43 -9.62 -0.92 13.38
C THR A 43 -10.22 -0.16 12.20
N GLY A 44 -9.90 -0.55 10.97
CA GLY A 44 -10.25 0.19 9.75
C GLY A 44 -9.51 1.52 9.59
N LYS A 45 -8.57 1.86 10.48
CA LYS A 45 -7.75 3.07 10.35
C LYS A 45 -6.84 2.96 9.14
N ARG A 46 -6.82 4.02 8.32
CA ARG A 46 -6.09 4.07 7.05
C ARG A 46 -5.17 5.29 6.99
N ILE A 47 -3.96 5.07 6.49
CA ILE A 47 -3.03 6.12 6.11
C ILE A 47 -2.84 6.13 4.60
N VAL A 48 -2.84 7.33 4.02
CA VAL A 48 -2.61 7.57 2.59
C VAL A 48 -1.34 8.41 2.50
N PRO A 49 -0.24 7.87 1.96
CA PRO A 49 1.01 8.62 1.88
C PRO A 49 0.87 9.80 0.92
N THR A 50 1.22 11.00 1.39
CA THR A 50 1.27 12.23 0.58
C THR A 50 2.57 12.35 -0.21
N GLU A 51 3.64 11.72 0.30
CA GLU A 51 4.97 11.66 -0.32
C GLU A 51 5.35 10.19 -0.52
N GLN A 52 6.06 9.89 -1.61
CA GLN A 52 6.49 8.53 -1.96
C GLN A 52 8.00 8.55 -2.16
N PRO A 53 8.76 7.68 -1.45
CA PRO A 53 10.17 7.52 -1.73
C PRO A 53 10.36 6.87 -3.11
N GLN A 54 11.57 6.96 -3.65
CA GLN A 54 11.95 6.15 -4.80
C GLN A 54 12.14 4.70 -4.35
N ILE A 55 11.25 3.81 -4.77
CA ILE A 55 11.31 2.38 -4.46
C ILE A 55 12.08 1.67 -5.57
N SER A 56 13.25 1.11 -5.24
CA SER A 56 14.11 0.40 -6.20
C SER A 56 14.18 -1.10 -5.93
N THR A 57 13.87 -1.52 -4.70
CA THR A 57 13.89 -2.91 -4.26
C THR A 57 12.64 -3.28 -3.44
N GLY A 58 12.38 -4.57 -3.26
CA GLY A 58 11.33 -5.04 -2.35
C GLY A 58 11.57 -4.64 -0.89
N GLN A 59 12.84 -4.51 -0.48
CA GLN A 59 13.18 -4.10 0.89
C GLN A 59 12.89 -2.62 1.16
N ASP A 60 13.02 -1.75 0.14
CA ASP A 60 12.61 -0.35 0.23
C ASP A 60 11.09 -0.25 0.45
N MET A 61 10.32 -1.06 -0.28
CA MET A 61 8.86 -1.14 -0.12
C MET A 61 8.48 -1.60 1.28
N ASP A 62 9.09 -2.68 1.77
CA ASP A 62 8.83 -3.20 3.12
C ASP A 62 9.16 -2.17 4.21
N THR A 63 10.24 -1.43 4.05
CA THR A 63 10.66 -0.37 4.98
C THR A 63 9.63 0.75 4.99
N PHE A 64 9.24 1.25 3.82
CA PHE A 64 8.26 2.31 3.70
C PHE A 64 6.89 1.91 4.26
N VAL A 65 6.42 0.68 3.99
CA VAL A 65 5.17 0.16 4.56
C VAL A 65 5.22 0.13 6.09
N ARG A 66 6.35 -0.26 6.69
CA ARG A 66 6.51 -0.27 8.16
C ARG A 66 6.50 1.12 8.76
N GLU A 67 7.07 2.11 8.08
CA GLU A 67 7.02 3.52 8.49
C GLU A 67 5.58 4.05 8.48
N LEU A 68 4.81 3.71 7.44
CA LEU A 68 3.39 4.03 7.36
C LEU A 68 2.57 3.33 8.45
N ILE A 69 2.87 2.06 8.74
CA ILE A 69 2.23 1.33 9.86
C ILE A 69 2.53 2.01 11.20
N SER A 70 3.76 2.48 11.39
CA SER A 70 4.18 3.12 12.65
C SER A 70 3.57 4.51 12.86
N SER A 71 2.95 5.09 11.83
CA SER A 71 2.28 6.40 11.89
C SER A 71 0.76 6.33 11.97
N LEU A 72 0.18 5.12 12.04
CA LEU A 72 -1.27 4.83 12.22
C LEU A 72 -1.70 4.85 13.70
#